data_AF-A0ABD0WUV8-F1
#
_entry.id   AF-A0ABD0WUV8-F1
#
_cell.length_a   1.000
_cell.length_b   1.000
_cell.length_c   1.000
_cell.angle_alpha   90.00
_cell.angle_beta   90.00
_cell.angle_gamma   90.00
#
_symmetry.space_group_name_H-M   'P 1'
#
loop_
_entity.id
_entity.type
_entity.pdbx_description
1 polymer ?
#
loop_
_entity_poly.entity_id
_entity_poly.type
_entity_poly.pdbx_seq_one_letter_code
_entity_poly.pdbx_strand_id
1 'polypeptide(L)'
;MKRLNTEWGELESLVLKDMSDGFISNLTIQRQYFPNDDDQTGAAKALMRLQDTYRLDTASIATGELPGTSKDVTISRMTAEDCFELGKVAYSDADYYHTELWMEQALKQLDGGEESSVDKVTILDYLSYSIYQQGELERALEYTRRLLKLDPSHQRANGNLKYFEYQLAKQQKVEEEESLEDKQKKEKEKREAFDKNDIPADYLPERRKYEQLCRGEGIKMVSGGLWHFE
;
A
#
# COMPACT_ATOMS: atom_id res chain seq x y z
N MET A 1 64.45 34.04 -4.08
CA MET A 1 63.75 35.03 -4.94
C MET A 1 63.03 34.37 -6.12
N LYS A 2 63.72 33.69 -7.06
CA LYS A 2 63.08 33.04 -8.22
C LYS A 2 61.94 32.06 -7.89
N ARG A 3 62.13 31.18 -6.90
CA ARG A 3 61.10 30.24 -6.45
C ARG A 3 59.81 30.95 -6.04
N LEU A 4 59.92 31.91 -5.12
CA LEU A 4 58.80 32.70 -4.60
C LEU A 4 58.14 33.63 -5.64
N ASN A 5 58.93 34.21 -6.55
CA ASN A 5 58.43 35.24 -7.45
C ASN A 5 57.97 34.71 -8.81
N THR A 6 58.31 33.47 -9.17
CA THR A 6 58.06 32.93 -10.52
C THR A 6 57.48 31.52 -10.45
N GLU A 7 58.17 30.58 -9.80
CA GLU A 7 57.73 29.17 -9.75
C GLU A 7 56.40 29.01 -8.99
N TRP A 8 56.17 29.79 -7.93
CA TRP A 8 54.88 29.81 -7.23
C TRP A 8 53.73 30.36 -8.08
N GLY A 9 53.98 31.36 -8.92
CA GLY A 9 52.96 31.90 -9.83
C GLY A 9 52.60 30.90 -10.95
N GLU A 10 53.59 30.18 -11.48
CA GLU A 10 53.37 29.10 -12.44
C GLU A 10 52.57 27.94 -11.81
N LEU A 11 52.91 27.54 -10.59
CA LEU A 11 52.15 26.53 -9.84
C LEU A 11 50.70 26.97 -9.58
N GLU A 12 50.50 28.21 -9.14
CA GLU A 12 49.16 28.78 -8.92
C GLU A 12 48.33 28.73 -10.22
N SER A 13 48.92 29.10 -11.36
CA SER A 13 48.24 29.05 -12.65
C SER A 13 47.84 27.63 -13.08
N LEU A 14 48.65 26.62 -12.74
CA LEU A 14 48.34 25.22 -13.03
C LEU A 14 47.24 24.70 -12.10
N VAL A 15 47.27 25.06 -10.81
CA VAL A 15 46.26 24.68 -9.82
C VAL A 15 44.89 25.29 -10.16
N LEU A 16 44.87 26.53 -10.68
CA LEU A 16 43.64 27.21 -11.07
C LEU A 16 43.13 26.83 -12.47
N LYS A 17 43.87 26.00 -13.23
CA LYS A 17 43.46 25.63 -14.58
C LYS A 17 42.29 24.66 -14.53
N ASP A 18 41.14 25.10 -15.03
CA ASP A 18 39.99 24.23 -15.24
C ASP A 18 40.27 23.24 -16.39
N MET A 19 40.17 21.96 -16.08
CA MET A 19 40.34 20.86 -17.03
C MET A 19 38.99 20.28 -17.48
N SER A 20 37.88 20.80 -16.94
CA SER A 20 36.53 20.28 -17.18
C SER A 20 35.81 20.94 -18.35
N ASP A 21 36.31 22.06 -18.89
CA ASP A 21 35.66 22.86 -19.93
C ASP A 21 35.15 22.03 -21.14
N GLY A 22 35.99 21.13 -21.67
CA GLY A 22 35.59 20.26 -22.79
C GLY A 22 34.48 19.27 -22.41
N PHE A 23 34.51 18.74 -21.19
CA PHE A 23 33.46 17.86 -20.67
C PHE A 23 32.16 18.62 -20.41
N ILE A 24 32.23 19.78 -19.75
CA ILE A 24 31.06 20.61 -19.42
C ILE A 24 30.38 21.12 -20.69
N SER A 25 31.16 21.57 -21.67
CA SER A 25 30.64 22.02 -22.97
C SER A 25 29.89 20.89 -23.69
N ASN A 26 30.50 19.70 -23.77
CA ASN A 26 29.86 18.56 -24.40
C ASN A 26 28.60 18.12 -23.65
N LEU A 27 28.66 17.99 -22.32
CA LEU A 27 27.51 17.62 -21.49
C LEU A 27 26.36 18.62 -21.65
N THR A 28 26.67 19.92 -21.72
CA THR A 28 25.67 20.98 -21.92
C THR A 28 24.97 20.85 -23.27
N ILE A 29 25.70 20.54 -24.34
CA ILE A 29 25.11 20.31 -25.67
C ILE A 29 24.24 19.05 -25.65
N GLN A 30 24.69 17.95 -25.05
CA GLN A 30 23.94 16.69 -25.03
C GLN A 30 22.68 16.76 -24.16
N ARG A 31 22.68 17.59 -23.10
CA ARG A 31 21.54 17.74 -22.18
C ARG A 31 20.23 18.14 -22.87
N GLN A 32 20.28 18.77 -24.04
CA GLN A 32 19.07 19.09 -24.82
C GLN A 32 18.30 17.86 -25.32
N TYR A 33 18.94 16.69 -25.34
CA TYR A 33 18.34 15.42 -25.75
C TYR A 33 18.07 14.49 -24.56
N PHE A 34 18.38 14.93 -23.34
CA PHE A 34 18.17 14.12 -22.15
C PHE A 34 16.70 14.16 -21.72
N PRO A 35 16.23 13.09 -21.05
CA PRO A 35 14.92 13.12 -20.42
C PRO A 35 14.85 14.24 -19.38
N ASN A 36 13.63 14.72 -19.14
CA ASN A 36 13.33 15.72 -18.12
C ASN A 36 12.52 15.11 -16.95
N ASP A 37 12.10 15.97 -16.02
CA ASP A 37 11.36 15.55 -14.82
C ASP A 37 10.00 14.90 -15.16
N ASP A 38 9.35 15.31 -16.26
CA ASP A 38 8.09 14.72 -16.73
C ASP A 38 8.33 13.31 -17.27
N ASP A 39 9.43 13.07 -17.98
CA ASP A 39 9.81 11.74 -18.47
C ASP A 39 10.09 10.78 -17.31
N GLN A 40 10.79 11.26 -16.27
CA GLN A 40 11.06 10.49 -15.05
C GLN A 40 9.75 10.11 -14.34
N THR A 41 8.86 11.09 -14.16
CA THR A 41 7.54 10.87 -13.54
C THR A 41 6.68 9.92 -14.39
N GLY A 42 6.70 10.08 -15.72
CA GLY A 42 6.00 9.22 -16.66
C GLY A 42 6.50 7.77 -16.62
N ALA A 43 7.81 7.57 -16.54
CA ALA A 43 8.42 6.25 -16.38
C ALA A 43 8.02 5.58 -15.06
N ALA A 44 8.02 6.32 -13.96
CA ALA A 44 7.56 5.83 -12.65
C ALA A 44 6.10 5.37 -12.70
N LYS A 45 5.20 6.17 -13.29
CA LYS A 45 3.79 5.83 -13.46
C LYS A 45 3.59 4.62 -14.36
N ALA A 46 4.36 4.50 -15.44
CA ALA A 46 4.31 3.33 -16.32
C ALA A 46 4.74 2.06 -15.57
N LEU A 47 5.77 2.14 -14.72
CA LEU A 47 6.22 1.02 -13.90
C LEU A 47 5.15 0.58 -12.90
N MET A 48 4.52 1.51 -12.18
CA MET A 48 3.41 1.21 -11.27
C MET A 48 2.20 0.60 -12.01
N ARG A 49 1.89 1.09 -13.21
CA ARG A 49 0.84 0.48 -14.04
C ARG A 49 1.15 -0.97 -14.40
N LEU A 50 2.40 -1.30 -14.70
CA LEU A 50 2.83 -2.68 -14.96
C LEU A 50 2.77 -3.51 -13.68
N GLN A 51 3.18 -2.94 -12.54
CA GLN A 51 3.08 -3.55 -11.23
C GLN A 51 1.64 -3.99 -10.93
N ASP A 52 0.66 -3.12 -11.12
CA ASP A 52 -0.76 -3.44 -10.96
C ASP A 52 -1.26 -4.50 -11.95
N THR A 53 -0.95 -4.28 -13.24
CA THR A 53 -1.47 -5.12 -14.33
C THR A 53 -1.03 -6.57 -14.16
N TYR A 54 0.19 -6.78 -13.68
CA TYR A 54 0.78 -8.11 -13.52
C TYR A 54 0.90 -8.57 -12.06
N ARG A 55 0.42 -7.77 -11.09
CA ARG A 55 0.51 -8.01 -9.65
C ARG A 55 1.94 -8.35 -9.22
N LEU A 56 2.88 -7.51 -9.65
CA LEU A 56 4.30 -7.70 -9.36
C LEU A 56 4.60 -7.24 -7.93
N ASP A 57 5.41 -8.01 -7.23
CA ASP A 57 5.91 -7.66 -5.90
C ASP A 57 7.01 -6.58 -6.01
N THR A 58 7.00 -5.61 -5.10
CA THR A 58 8.01 -4.53 -5.09
C THR A 58 9.41 -5.06 -4.85
N ALA A 59 9.59 -6.14 -4.08
CA ALA A 59 10.90 -6.73 -3.89
C ALA A 59 11.40 -7.38 -5.18
N SER A 60 10.54 -8.06 -5.96
CA SER A 60 10.92 -8.63 -7.26
C SER A 60 11.34 -7.54 -8.26
N ILE A 61 10.64 -6.39 -8.28
CA ILE A 61 11.03 -5.26 -9.11
C ILE A 61 12.36 -4.67 -8.62
N ALA A 62 12.49 -4.41 -7.31
CA ALA A 62 13.67 -3.80 -6.73
C ALA A 62 14.94 -4.67 -6.85
N THR A 63 14.82 -6.00 -6.76
CA THR A 63 15.96 -6.91 -6.95
C THR A 63 16.28 -7.17 -8.42
N GLY A 64 15.38 -6.81 -9.33
CA GLY A 64 15.48 -7.11 -10.76
C GLY A 64 15.13 -8.56 -11.11
N GLU A 65 14.54 -9.33 -10.19
CA GLU A 65 14.18 -10.74 -10.36
C GLU A 65 12.73 -10.88 -10.87
N LEU A 66 12.47 -10.40 -12.08
CA LEU A 66 11.15 -10.49 -12.70
C LEU A 66 10.89 -11.86 -13.36
N PRO A 67 9.67 -12.42 -13.25
CA PRO A 67 9.34 -13.68 -13.90
C PRO A 67 9.56 -13.63 -15.42
N GLY A 68 10.30 -14.61 -15.95
CA GLY A 68 10.51 -14.76 -17.39
C GLY A 68 11.74 -14.02 -17.94
N THR A 69 12.51 -13.32 -17.12
CA THR A 69 13.81 -12.80 -17.56
C THR A 69 14.88 -13.89 -17.55
N SER A 70 15.56 -14.06 -18.68
CA SER A 70 16.76 -14.88 -18.75
C SER A 70 17.86 -14.23 -17.92
N LYS A 71 18.71 -15.05 -17.27
CA LYS A 71 19.87 -14.57 -16.48
C LYS A 71 20.83 -13.63 -17.24
N ASP A 72 20.70 -13.56 -18.57
CA ASP A 72 21.46 -12.66 -19.45
C ASP A 72 20.93 -11.22 -19.46
N VAL A 73 19.72 -10.95 -18.96
CA VAL A 73 19.20 -9.57 -18.84
C VAL A 73 19.60 -9.04 -17.46
N THR A 74 20.61 -8.17 -17.44
CA THR A 74 20.97 -7.43 -16.23
C THR A 74 19.93 -6.34 -15.98
N ILE A 75 18.95 -6.62 -15.14
CA ILE A 75 18.09 -5.58 -14.57
C ILE A 75 18.85 -4.97 -13.40
N SER A 76 19.11 -3.66 -13.49
CA SER A 76 19.75 -2.93 -12.40
C SER A 76 18.88 -3.00 -11.15
N ARG A 77 19.52 -3.34 -10.03
CA ARG A 77 18.88 -3.33 -8.72
C ARG A 77 18.54 -1.88 -8.36
N MET A 78 17.35 -1.68 -7.82
CA MET A 78 16.93 -0.40 -7.29
C MET A 78 17.54 -0.19 -5.91
N THR A 79 17.99 1.04 -5.65
CA THR A 79 18.44 1.48 -4.33
C THR A 79 17.24 1.85 -3.45
N ALA A 80 17.49 2.05 -2.16
CA ALA A 80 16.51 2.61 -1.23
C ALA A 80 16.04 4.01 -1.66
N GLU A 81 16.92 4.79 -2.30
CA GLU A 81 16.60 6.12 -2.85
C GLU A 81 15.66 6.03 -4.05
N ASP A 82 15.90 5.10 -4.97
CA ASP A 82 15.00 4.88 -6.11
C ASP A 82 13.61 4.45 -5.66
N CYS A 83 13.53 3.57 -4.65
CA CYS A 83 12.26 3.14 -4.07
C CYS A 83 11.53 4.31 -3.38
N PHE A 84 12.27 5.16 -2.67
CA PHE A 84 11.72 6.35 -2.02
C PHE A 84 11.16 7.35 -3.04
N GLU A 85 11.87 7.59 -4.15
CA GLU A 85 11.40 8.50 -5.20
C GLU A 85 10.16 7.95 -5.92
N LEU A 86 10.08 6.64 -6.18
CA LEU A 86 8.84 6.02 -6.68
C LEU A 86 7.66 6.24 -5.72
N GLY A 87 7.88 6.02 -4.43
CA GLY A 87 6.86 6.26 -3.41
C GLY A 87 6.42 7.73 -3.35
N LYS A 88 7.32 8.69 -3.56
CA LYS A 88 6.98 10.12 -3.63
C LYS A 88 6.14 10.47 -4.86
N VAL A 89 6.46 9.88 -6.01
CA VAL A 89 5.65 10.06 -7.23
C VAL A 89 4.22 9.55 -6.98
N ALA A 90 4.07 8.35 -6.42
CA ALA A 90 2.76 7.80 -6.04
C ALA A 90 2.02 8.71 -5.05
N TYR A 91 2.73 9.20 -4.03
CA TYR A 91 2.15 10.08 -3.01
C TYR A 91 1.61 11.38 -3.60
N SER A 92 2.33 11.97 -4.56
CA SER A 92 1.89 13.21 -5.22
C SER A 92 0.59 13.03 -6.02
N ASP A 93 0.31 11.81 -6.49
CA ASP A 93 -0.92 11.42 -7.17
C ASP A 93 -2.03 10.96 -6.20
N ALA A 94 -1.80 11.03 -4.87
CA ALA A 94 -2.66 10.47 -3.83
C ALA A 94 -2.88 8.95 -3.95
N ASP A 95 -1.95 8.25 -4.60
CA ASP A 95 -1.91 6.79 -4.64
C ASP A 95 -1.20 6.27 -3.38
N TYR A 96 -1.97 6.23 -2.28
CA TYR A 96 -1.45 5.83 -0.97
C TYR A 96 -1.08 4.35 -0.92
N TYR A 97 -1.72 3.52 -1.76
CA TYR A 97 -1.42 2.10 -1.87
C TYR A 97 0.00 1.88 -2.40
N HIS A 98 0.33 2.47 -3.56
CA HIS A 98 1.69 2.37 -4.10
C HIS A 98 2.72 3.10 -3.24
N THR A 99 2.32 4.20 -2.60
CA THR A 99 3.19 4.89 -1.65
C THR A 99 3.61 3.96 -0.53
N GLU A 100 2.66 3.25 0.09
CA GLU A 100 2.96 2.28 1.14
C GLU A 100 3.93 1.20 0.65
N LEU A 101 3.63 0.56 -0.48
CA LEU A 101 4.46 -0.54 -1.01
C LEU A 101 5.91 -0.12 -1.26
N TRP A 102 6.12 1.05 -1.86
CA TRP A 102 7.46 1.53 -2.21
C TRP A 102 8.21 2.10 -1.01
N MET A 103 7.52 2.77 -0.09
CA MET A 103 8.11 3.26 1.17
C MET A 103 8.50 2.10 2.10
N GLU A 104 7.70 1.03 2.19
CA GLU A 104 8.06 -0.18 2.95
C GLU A 104 9.27 -0.87 2.32
N GLN A 105 9.34 -0.96 0.99
CA GLN A 105 10.48 -1.55 0.30
C GLN A 105 11.77 -0.72 0.50
N ALA A 106 11.68 0.61 0.50
CA ALA A 106 12.79 1.49 0.84
C ALA A 106 13.24 1.30 2.30
N LEU A 107 12.29 1.28 3.24
CA LEU A 107 12.57 1.08 4.66
C LEU A 107 13.23 -0.27 4.93
N LYS A 108 12.78 -1.33 4.25
CA LYS A 108 13.36 -2.69 4.33
C LYS A 108 14.81 -2.72 3.86
N GLN A 109 15.15 -2.00 2.80
CA GLN A 109 16.53 -1.89 2.32
C GLN A 109 17.43 -1.16 3.32
N LEU A 110 16.96 -0.04 3.87
CA LEU A 110 17.70 0.69 4.91
C LEU A 110 17.81 -0.09 6.23
N ASP A 111 16.82 -0.91 6.58
CA ASP A 111 16.88 -1.82 7.72
C ASP A 111 17.85 -3.00 7.47
N GLY A 112 18.01 -3.39 6.21
CA GLY A 112 19.04 -4.34 5.77
C GLY A 112 20.47 -3.79 5.79
N GLY A 113 20.67 -2.51 6.13
CA GLY A 113 21.99 -1.89 6.26
C GLY A 113 22.51 -1.23 4.99
N GLU A 114 21.64 -0.97 4.01
CA GLU A 114 22.02 -0.16 2.84
C GLU A 114 22.37 1.27 3.26
N GLU A 115 23.54 1.76 2.81
CA GLU A 115 23.92 3.16 2.96
C GLU A 115 23.20 4.00 1.90
N SER A 116 22.39 4.96 2.35
CA SER A 116 21.64 5.86 1.48
C SER A 116 21.64 7.27 2.04
N SER A 117 21.42 8.24 1.15
CA SER A 117 21.20 9.64 1.49
C SER A 117 19.83 9.88 2.16
N VAL A 118 18.90 8.95 1.97
CA VAL A 118 17.51 9.07 2.43
C VAL A 118 17.38 8.75 3.92
N ASP A 119 16.76 9.68 4.65
CA ASP A 119 16.51 9.51 6.08
C ASP A 119 15.30 8.60 6.36
N LYS A 120 15.48 7.62 7.24
CA LYS A 120 14.42 6.72 7.71
C LYS A 120 13.25 7.48 8.32
N VAL A 121 13.51 8.61 9.00
CA VAL A 121 12.45 9.44 9.59
C VAL A 121 11.51 9.97 8.51
N THR A 122 12.06 10.41 7.38
CA THR A 122 11.29 10.93 6.25
C THR A 122 10.43 9.83 5.61
N ILE A 123 11.00 8.64 5.38
CA ILE A 123 10.24 7.49 4.86
C ILE A 123 9.08 7.13 5.78
N LEU A 124 9.33 7.06 7.09
CA LEU A 124 8.30 6.73 8.09
C LEU A 124 7.18 7.78 8.15
N ASP A 125 7.49 9.05 7.88
CA ASP A 125 6.49 10.13 7.84
C ASP A 125 5.51 9.92 6.68
N TYR A 126 6.02 9.72 5.45
CA TYR A 126 5.17 9.39 4.28
C TYR A 126 4.39 8.10 4.48
N LEU A 127 5.05 7.06 5.00
CA LEU A 127 4.45 5.74 5.22
C LEU A 127 3.31 5.80 6.23
N SER A 128 3.54 6.44 7.39
CA SER A 128 2.52 6.54 8.44
C SER A 128 1.27 7.30 7.99
N TYR A 129 1.43 8.35 7.19
CA TYR A 129 0.30 9.08 6.63
C TYR A 129 -0.44 8.27 5.56
N SER A 130 0.28 7.59 4.66
CA SER A 130 -0.32 6.82 3.57
C SER A 130 -1.15 5.64 4.11
N ILE A 131 -0.65 4.95 5.15
CA ILE A 131 -1.37 3.89 5.84
C ILE A 131 -2.61 4.44 6.55
N TYR A 132 -2.49 5.62 7.19
CA TYR A 132 -3.64 6.28 7.80
C TYR A 132 -4.72 6.63 6.78
N GLN A 133 -4.35 7.13 5.59
CA GLN A 133 -5.31 7.44 4.52
C GLN A 133 -6.05 6.21 3.98
N GLN A 134 -5.42 5.03 4.08
CA GLN A 134 -6.05 3.75 3.74
C GLN A 134 -6.96 3.20 4.85
N GLY A 135 -6.99 3.84 6.03
CA GLY A 135 -7.86 3.49 7.15
C GLY A 135 -7.24 2.53 8.17
N GLU A 136 -5.96 2.15 8.01
CA GLU A 136 -5.27 1.21 8.90
C GLU A 136 -4.62 1.93 10.08
N LEU A 137 -5.46 2.36 11.02
CA LEU A 137 -5.05 3.25 12.11
C LEU A 137 -4.04 2.63 13.08
N GLU A 138 -4.15 1.34 13.41
CA GLU A 138 -3.19 0.69 14.30
C GLU A 138 -1.79 0.61 13.69
N ARG A 139 -1.69 0.30 12.39
CA ARG A 139 -0.39 0.27 11.68
C ARG A 139 0.19 1.67 11.55
N ALA A 140 -0.62 2.67 11.25
CA ALA A 140 -0.18 4.06 11.20
C ALA A 140 0.42 4.51 12.55
N LEU A 141 -0.19 4.09 13.67
CA LEU A 141 0.34 4.32 15.02
C LEU A 141 1.68 3.62 15.26
N GLU A 142 1.82 2.37 14.82
CA GLU A 142 3.08 1.63 14.97
C GLU A 142 4.23 2.34 14.26
N TYR A 143 4.04 2.73 13.00
CA TYR A 143 5.05 3.47 12.23
C TYR A 143 5.32 4.86 12.81
N THR A 144 4.29 5.55 13.32
CA THR A 144 4.47 6.85 14.01
C THR A 144 5.30 6.70 15.29
N ARG A 145 5.07 5.65 16.08
CA ARG A 145 5.88 5.35 17.27
C ARG A 145 7.31 4.99 16.89
N ARG A 146 7.49 4.25 15.80
CA ARG A 146 8.81 3.92 15.26
C ARG A 146 9.57 5.18 14.83
N LEU A 147 8.89 6.11 14.17
CA LEU A 147 9.44 7.43 13.81
C LEU A 147 9.91 8.19 15.05
N LEU A 148 9.06 8.29 16.08
CA LEU A 148 9.38 9.01 17.32
C LEU A 148 10.49 8.35 18.16
N LYS A 149 10.78 7.06 17.95
CA LYS A 149 11.97 6.42 18.55
C LYS A 149 13.27 6.91 17.90
N LEU A 150 13.22 7.27 16.62
CA LEU A 150 14.38 7.80 15.88
C LEU A 150 14.53 9.31 16.09
N ASP A 151 13.42 10.05 16.00
CA ASP A 151 13.37 11.49 16.30
C ASP A 151 12.23 11.81 17.27
N PRO A 152 12.51 11.82 18.59
CA PRO A 152 11.52 12.19 19.60
C PRO A 152 11.02 13.64 19.49
N SER A 153 11.78 14.51 18.84
CA SER A 153 11.47 15.94 18.72
C SER A 153 10.62 16.28 17.48
N HIS A 154 10.31 15.27 16.66
CA HIS A 154 9.59 15.44 15.41
C HIS A 154 8.17 16.00 15.66
N GLN A 155 7.95 17.26 15.28
CA GLN A 155 6.72 18.00 15.61
C GLN A 155 5.47 17.33 15.03
N ARG A 156 5.51 16.93 13.75
CA ARG A 156 4.35 16.36 13.04
C ARG A 156 3.95 15.01 13.62
N ALA A 157 4.89 14.07 13.71
CA ALA A 157 4.69 12.76 14.33
C ALA A 157 4.15 12.83 15.77
N ASN A 158 4.60 13.78 16.60
CA ASN A 158 4.02 13.98 17.94
C ASN A 158 2.54 14.40 17.89
N GLY A 159 2.17 15.25 16.93
CA GLY A 159 0.78 15.62 16.67
C GLY A 159 -0.04 14.42 16.16
N ASN A 160 0.49 13.71 15.17
CA ASN A 160 -0.14 12.53 14.57
C ASN A 160 -0.38 11.43 15.60
N LEU A 161 0.59 11.17 16.51
CA LEU A 161 0.44 10.16 17.55
C LEU A 161 -0.79 10.42 18.42
N LYS A 162 -0.93 11.64 18.95
CA LYS A 162 -2.07 12.02 19.80
C LYS A 162 -3.38 11.96 19.01
N TYR A 163 -3.36 12.40 17.76
CA TYR A 163 -4.53 12.39 16.89
C TYR A 163 -4.99 10.96 16.59
N PHE A 164 -4.07 10.07 16.21
CA PHE A 164 -4.38 8.68 15.91
C PHE A 164 -4.85 7.91 17.16
N GLU A 165 -4.23 8.12 18.32
CA GLU A 165 -4.69 7.52 19.58
C GLU A 165 -6.12 7.96 19.94
N TYR A 166 -6.44 9.24 19.71
CA TYR A 166 -7.79 9.75 19.90
C TYR A 166 -8.81 9.12 18.94
N GLN A 167 -8.48 9.02 17.64
CA GLN A 167 -9.36 8.39 16.65
C GLN A 167 -9.59 6.91 16.97
N LEU A 168 -8.56 6.20 17.41
CA LEU A 168 -8.65 4.77 17.73
C LEU A 168 -9.55 4.54 18.95
N ALA A 169 -9.35 5.33 20.02
CA ALA A 169 -10.20 5.28 21.20
C ALA A 169 -11.66 5.64 20.88
N LYS A 170 -11.90 6.50 19.90
CA LYS A 170 -13.26 6.84 19.45
C LYS A 170 -13.89 5.68 18.68
N GLN A 171 -13.17 5.04 17.77
CA GLN A 171 -13.65 3.87 17.02
C GLN A 171 -14.03 2.74 17.96
N GLN A 172 -13.16 2.42 18.93
CA GLN A 172 -13.42 1.38 19.93
C GLN A 172 -14.69 1.64 20.74
N LYS A 173 -14.94 2.90 21.14
CA LYS A 173 -16.17 3.25 21.87
C LYS A 173 -17.43 3.05 21.02
N VAL A 174 -17.38 3.42 19.74
CA VAL A 174 -18.51 3.24 18.82
C VAL A 174 -18.78 1.75 18.61
N GLU A 175 -17.73 0.95 18.39
CA GLU A 175 -17.85 -0.51 18.26
C GLU A 175 -18.40 -1.16 19.54
N GLU A 176 -17.98 -0.70 20.72
CA GLU A 176 -18.51 -1.15 22.01
C GLU A 176 -20.01 -0.82 22.13
N GLU A 177 -20.42 0.42 21.82
CA GLU A 177 -21.81 0.86 21.84
C GLU A 177 -22.69 0.07 20.85
N GLU A 178 -22.25 -0.09 19.60
CA GLU A 178 -22.95 -0.90 18.58
C GLU A 178 -23.07 -2.36 19.00
N SER A 179 -22.01 -2.94 19.59
CA SER A 179 -22.05 -4.33 20.07
C SER A 179 -23.04 -4.52 21.22
N LEU A 180 -23.22 -3.50 22.07
CA LEU A 180 -24.19 -3.50 23.17
C LEU A 180 -25.62 -3.37 22.63
N GLU A 181 -25.85 -2.48 21.66
CA GLU A 181 -27.14 -2.34 21.00
C GLU A 181 -27.56 -3.62 20.25
N ASP A 182 -26.64 -4.27 19.55
CA ASP A 182 -26.91 -5.54 18.85
C ASP A 182 -27.22 -6.68 19.82
N LYS A 183 -26.56 -6.73 20.97
CA LYS A 183 -26.89 -7.69 22.04
C LYS A 183 -28.29 -7.41 22.60
N GLN A 184 -28.65 -6.15 22.83
CA GLN A 184 -29.98 -5.77 23.30
C GLN A 184 -31.08 -6.08 22.28
N LYS A 185 -30.84 -5.83 20.98
CA LYS A 185 -31.78 -6.21 19.90
C LYS A 185 -31.99 -7.72 19.84
N LYS A 186 -30.91 -8.51 19.87
CA LYS A 186 -30.99 -9.98 19.89
C LYS A 186 -31.70 -10.52 21.13
N GLU A 187 -31.52 -9.89 22.29
CA GLU A 187 -32.27 -10.26 23.50
C GLU A 187 -33.76 -9.90 23.39
N LYS A 188 -34.09 -8.74 22.81
CA LYS A 188 -35.48 -8.32 22.59
C LYS A 188 -36.19 -9.23 21.59
N GLU A 189 -35.55 -9.57 20.48
CA GLU A 189 -36.05 -10.55 19.50
C GLU A 189 -36.27 -11.94 20.12
N LYS A 190 -35.36 -12.39 20.98
CA LYS A 190 -35.55 -13.65 21.74
C LYS A 190 -36.73 -13.59 22.70
N ARG A 191 -36.94 -12.47 23.40
CA ARG A 191 -38.09 -12.28 24.30
C ARG A 191 -39.41 -12.21 23.52
N GLU A 192 -39.44 -11.49 22.40
CA GLU A 192 -40.61 -11.41 21.52
C GLU A 192 -40.92 -12.75 20.81
N ALA A 193 -39.91 -13.57 20.54
CA ALA A 193 -40.10 -14.95 20.05
C ALA A 193 -40.61 -15.90 21.14
N PHE A 194 -40.27 -15.66 22.40
CA PHE A 194 -40.76 -16.45 23.53
C PHE A 194 -42.22 -16.12 23.86
N ASP A 195 -42.64 -14.86 23.70
CA ASP A 195 -44.01 -14.38 23.94
C ASP A 195 -45.00 -14.83 22.83
N LYS A 196 -44.50 -15.14 21.64
CA LYS A 196 -45.32 -15.71 20.53
C LYS A 196 -45.60 -17.21 20.65
N ASN A 197 -45.07 -17.89 21.68
CA ASN A 197 -45.38 -19.30 21.94
C ASN A 197 -46.77 -19.53 22.59
N ASP A 198 -47.53 -18.46 22.87
CA ASP A 198 -48.94 -18.54 23.25
C ASP A 198 -49.92 -18.47 22.05
N ILE A 199 -49.42 -18.61 20.82
CA ILE A 199 -50.27 -18.91 19.66
C ILE A 199 -50.32 -20.44 19.51
N PRO A 200 -51.47 -21.10 19.69
CA PRO A 200 -51.59 -22.54 19.52
C PRO A 200 -51.05 -22.98 18.16
N ALA A 201 -50.10 -23.91 18.18
CA ALA A 201 -49.28 -24.31 17.03
C ALA A 201 -50.04 -25.03 15.90
N ASP A 202 -51.37 -25.11 15.93
CA ASP A 202 -52.10 -26.02 15.03
C ASP A 202 -53.56 -25.60 14.78
N TYR A 203 -53.79 -24.62 13.90
CA TYR A 203 -55.14 -24.38 13.37
C TYR A 203 -55.45 -25.22 12.12
N LEU A 204 -54.43 -25.72 11.40
CA LEU A 204 -54.60 -26.44 10.13
C LEU A 204 -53.54 -27.56 9.99
N PRO A 205 -53.83 -28.76 10.50
CA PRO A 205 -52.95 -29.92 10.42
C PRO A 205 -52.60 -30.32 8.96
N GLU A 206 -53.46 -29.97 7.98
CA GLU A 206 -53.25 -30.35 6.58
C GLU A 206 -52.25 -29.46 5.83
N ARG A 207 -51.83 -28.31 6.39
CA ARG A 207 -50.95 -27.35 5.69
C ARG A 207 -49.61 -27.96 5.28
N ARG A 208 -49.01 -28.79 6.14
CA ARG A 208 -47.75 -29.48 5.82
C ARG A 208 -47.87 -30.41 4.62
N LYS A 209 -49.00 -31.11 4.46
CA LYS A 209 -49.24 -31.98 3.30
C LYS A 209 -49.41 -31.17 2.02
N TYR A 210 -50.11 -30.04 2.09
CA TYR A 210 -50.28 -29.14 0.95
C TYR A 210 -48.94 -28.56 0.48
N GLU A 211 -48.09 -28.11 1.40
CA GLU A 211 -46.77 -27.57 1.07
C GLU A 211 -45.81 -28.62 0.49
N GLN A 212 -45.93 -29.90 0.88
CA GLN A 212 -45.16 -31.01 0.30
C GLN A 212 -45.57 -31.29 -1.16
N LEU A 213 -46.88 -31.29 -1.44
CA LEU A 213 -47.42 -31.44 -2.81
C LEU A 213 -46.95 -30.31 -3.73
N CYS A 214 -46.92 -29.07 -3.25
CA CYS A 214 -46.43 -27.93 -4.03
C CYS A 214 -44.92 -27.97 -4.33
N ARG A 215 -44.12 -28.69 -3.51
CA ARG A 215 -42.68 -28.91 -3.75
C ARG A 215 -42.41 -30.11 -4.68
N GLY A 216 -43.46 -30.81 -5.12
CA GLY A 216 -43.33 -32.02 -5.92
C GLY A 216 -42.83 -33.24 -5.14
N GLU A 217 -42.81 -33.16 -3.82
CA GLU A 217 -42.36 -34.26 -2.95
C GLU A 217 -43.41 -35.40 -3.02
N GLY A 218 -42.97 -36.58 -3.46
CA GLY A 218 -43.83 -37.78 -3.57
C GLY A 218 -44.47 -38.03 -4.94
N ILE A 219 -44.30 -37.12 -5.92
CA ILE A 219 -44.77 -37.34 -7.29
C ILE A 219 -43.71 -38.15 -8.06
N LYS A 220 -43.93 -39.47 -8.20
CA LYS A 220 -43.12 -40.31 -9.10
C LYS A 220 -43.62 -40.13 -10.53
N MET A 221 -42.81 -39.53 -11.39
CA MET A 221 -43.03 -39.53 -12.84
C MET A 221 -42.88 -40.96 -13.37
N VAL A 222 -43.96 -41.53 -13.89
CA VAL A 222 -43.92 -42.81 -14.60
C VAL A 222 -43.41 -42.54 -16.02
N SER A 223 -42.21 -43.01 -16.31
CA SER A 223 -41.64 -43.01 -17.65
C SER A 223 -42.25 -44.12 -18.49
N GLY A 224 -42.99 -43.76 -19.53
CA GLY A 224 -43.18 -44.61 -20.71
C GLY A 224 -44.55 -45.26 -20.88
N GLY A 225 -45.22 -44.86 -21.96
CA GLY A 225 -45.59 -45.80 -23.02
C GLY A 225 -46.90 -46.57 -22.90
N LEU A 226 -47.82 -46.21 -23.79
CA LEU A 226 -48.91 -46.99 -24.40
C LEU A 226 -50.01 -47.57 -23.51
N TRP A 227 -51.19 -46.99 -23.71
CA TRP A 227 -52.49 -47.61 -23.47
C TRP A 227 -52.72 -48.73 -24.48
N HIS A 228 -52.90 -49.96 -24.00
CA HIS A 228 -53.69 -50.97 -24.71
C HIS A 228 -54.61 -51.67 -23.71
N PHE A 229 -55.89 -51.73 -24.08
CA PHE A 229 -56.91 -52.61 -23.50
C PHE A 229 -56.84 -53.94 -24.25
N GLU A 230 -56.41 -55.01 -23.55
CA GLU A 230 -57.06 -56.32 -23.40
C GLU A 230 -56.25 -57.17 -22.41
#